data_AF-A0A7V2WN48-F1
#
_entry.id   AF-A0A7V2WN48-F1
#
_cell.length_a   1.000
_cell.length_b   1.000
_cell.length_c   1.000
_cell.angle_alpha   90.00
_cell.angle_beta   90.00
_cell.angle_gamma   90.00
#
_symmetry.space_group_name_H-M   'P 1'
#
loop_
_entity.id
_entity.type
_entity.pdbx_description
1 polymer ?
#
loop_
_entity_poly.entity_id
_entity_poly.type
_entity_poly.pdbx_seq_one_letter_code
_entity_poly.pdbx_strand_id
1 'polypeptide(L)' 'MGVVVQFDNRENAKSASVDPLLALVKDDMSRVNEAILLRAKSHVDMIPELAHHLINSGGKRLRPMLTIAAAQMCGYDG' A
#
# COMPACT_ATOMS: atom_id res chain seq x y z
N MET A 1 20.44 -27.83 9.97
CA MET A 1 20.90 -26.97 11.08
C MET A 1 20.22 -25.62 10.92
N GLY A 2 19.34 -25.24 11.85
CA GLY A 2 18.74 -23.90 11.86
C GLY A 2 19.57 -22.98 12.74
N VAL A 3 19.99 -21.83 12.21
CA VAL A 3 20.64 -20.78 12.99
C VAL A 3 19.55 -19.86 13.51
N VAL A 4 19.44 -19.73 14.84
CA VAL A 4 18.56 -18.74 15.46
C VAL A 4 19.35 -17.45 15.60
N VAL A 5 19.02 -16.46 14.78
CA VAL A 5 19.55 -15.10 14.91
C VAL A 5 18.71 -14.37 15.94
N GLN A 6 19.31 -14.01 17.08
CA GLN A 6 18.68 -13.11 18.02
C GLN A 6 18.82 -11.68 17.50
N PHE A 7 17.70 -11.03 17.21
CA PHE A 7 17.69 -9.60 16.92
C PHE A 7 17.67 -8.85 18.26
N ASP A 8 18.83 -8.31 18.67
CA ASP A 8 18.95 -7.46 19.86
C ASP A 8 18.12 -6.19 19.67
N ASN A 9 16.99 -6.13 20.37
CA ASN A 9 15.90 -5.19 20.09
C ASN A 9 16.01 -3.86 20.86
N ARG A 10 17.18 -3.19 20.89
CA ARG A 10 17.34 -1.96 21.72
C ARG A 10 18.02 -0.74 21.11
N GLU A 11 18.61 -0.78 19.91
CA GLU A 11 19.28 0.42 19.36
C GLU A 11 18.43 1.22 18.34
N ASN A 12 17.30 0.69 17.86
CA ASN A 12 16.46 1.35 16.86
C ASN A 12 14.97 1.27 17.18
N ALA A 13 14.57 1.58 18.42
CA ALA A 13 13.19 1.94 18.72
C ALA A 13 12.81 3.33 18.14
N LYS A 14 13.25 3.65 16.92
CA LYS A 14 12.51 4.61 16.09
C LYS A 14 11.13 4.00 15.94
N SER A 15 10.10 4.73 16.34
CA SER A 15 8.71 4.29 16.28
C SER A 15 8.45 3.56 14.97
N ALA A 16 7.98 2.31 15.06
CA ALA A 16 7.66 1.53 13.86
C ALA A 16 6.69 2.34 12.98
N SER A 17 7.13 2.71 11.79
CA SER A 17 6.38 3.57 10.87
C SER A 17 6.33 2.97 9.47
N VAL A 18 5.20 3.22 8.80
CA VAL A 18 4.96 2.88 7.40
C VAL A 18 5.45 3.97 6.45
N ASP A 19 5.90 5.12 6.97
CA ASP A 19 6.34 6.26 6.16
C ASP A 19 7.46 5.91 5.16
N PRO A 20 8.47 5.10 5.51
CA PRO A 20 9.50 4.71 4.54
C PRO A 20 8.93 3.90 3.37
N LEU A 21 7.98 3.00 3.65
CA LEU A 21 7.31 2.22 2.63
C LEU A 21 6.43 3.12 1.76
N LEU A 22 5.65 4.03 2.38
CA LEU A 22 4.83 5.00 1.66
C LEU A 22 5.67 5.86 0.72
N ALA A 23 6.83 6.33 1.17
CA ALA A 23 7.76 7.11 0.36
C ALA A 23 8.30 6.30 -0.83
N LEU A 24 8.67 5.03 -0.60
CA LEU A 24 9.16 4.12 -1.64
C LEU A 24 8.14 3.90 -2.76
N VAL A 25 6.87 3.72 -2.43
CA VAL A 25 5.82 3.35 -3.40
C VAL A 25 4.93 4.52 -3.83
N LYS A 26 5.31 5.76 -3.54
CA LYS A 26 4.45 6.95 -3.69
C LYS A 26 3.90 7.13 -5.12
N ASP A 27 4.76 7.00 -6.11
CA ASP A 27 4.40 7.25 -7.51
C ASP A 27 3.46 6.15 -8.04
N ASP A 28 3.78 4.88 -7.75
CA ASP A 28 2.91 3.75 -8.09
C ASP A 28 1.58 3.76 -7.34
N MET A 29 1.57 4.25 -6.09
CA MET A 29 0.34 4.42 -5.33
C MET A 29 -0.61 5.44 -5.97
N SER A 30 -0.07 6.46 -6.66
CA SER A 30 -0.89 7.41 -7.42
C SER A 30 -1.60 6.72 -8.57
N ARG A 31 -0.87 5.87 -9.32
CA ARG A 31 -1.43 5.04 -10.41
C ARG A 31 -2.46 4.04 -9.91
N VAL A 32 -2.22 3.41 -8.76
CA VAL A 32 -3.20 2.52 -8.11
C VAL A 32 -4.45 3.28 -7.71
N ASN A 33 -4.32 4.50 -7.18
CA ASN A 33 -5.48 5.31 -6.80
C ASN A 33 -6.36 5.66 -8.02
N GLU A 34 -5.75 6.07 -9.12
CA GLU A 34 -6.44 6.31 -10.40
C GLU A 34 -7.14 5.03 -10.91
N ALA A 35 -6.44 3.89 -10.86
CA ALA A 35 -6.96 2.59 -11.28
C ALA A 35 -8.17 2.13 -10.45
N ILE A 36 -8.21 2.45 -9.16
CA ILE A 36 -9.34 2.18 -8.27
C ILE A 36 -10.54 3.04 -8.64
N LEU A 37 -10.35 4.35 -8.80
CA LEU A 37 -11.43 5.27 -9.17
C LEU A 37 -12.03 4.96 -10.54
N LEU A 38 -11.18 4.58 -11.51
CA LEU A 38 -11.63 4.16 -12.82
C LEU A 38 -12.55 2.92 -12.77
N ARG A 39 -12.25 1.98 -11.87
CA ARG A 39 -13.02 0.73 -11.70
C ARG A 39 -14.27 0.90 -10.84
N ALA A 40 -14.36 1.97 -10.05
CA ALA A 40 -15.54 2.29 -9.26
C ALA A 40 -16.71 2.85 -10.11
N LYS A 41 -16.47 3.16 -11.39
CA LYS A 41 -17.51 3.60 -12.33
C LYS A 41 -18.58 2.51 -12.51
N SER A 42 -19.84 2.91 -12.46
CA SER A 42 -20.99 2.02 -12.63
C SER A 42 -22.15 2.77 -13.27
N HIS A 43 -23.03 2.03 -13.95
CA HIS A 43 -24.32 2.52 -14.46
C HIS A 43 -25.38 2.63 -13.35
N VAL A 44 -25.07 2.13 -12.15
CA VAL A 44 -25.92 2.24 -10.96
C VAL A 44 -25.35 3.35 -10.08
N ASP A 45 -26.09 4.46 -9.96
CA ASP A 45 -25.63 5.71 -9.34
C ASP A 45 -25.14 5.56 -7.89
N MET A 46 -25.72 4.64 -7.13
CA MET A 46 -25.35 4.41 -5.72
C MET A 46 -23.94 3.83 -5.55
N ILE A 47 -23.45 3.06 -6.53
CA ILE A 47 -22.16 2.35 -6.40
C ILE A 47 -20.96 3.32 -6.37
N PRO A 48 -20.83 4.27 -7.31
CA PRO A 48 -19.75 5.26 -7.28
C PRO A 48 -19.78 6.13 -6.03
N GLU A 49 -20.97 6.49 -5.53
CA GLU A 49 -21.14 7.32 -4.34
C GLU A 49 -20.57 6.62 -3.10
N LEU A 50 -21.00 5.37 -2.85
CA LEU A 50 -20.48 4.58 -1.74
C LEU A 50 -18.98 4.29 -1.89
N ALA A 51 -18.52 3.97 -3.10
CA ALA A 51 -17.11 3.72 -3.36
C ALA A 51 -16.26 4.96 -3.04
N HIS A 52 -16.65 6.14 -3.52
CA HIS A 52 -15.95 7.40 -3.20
C HIS A 52 -15.94 7.67 -1.70
N HIS A 53 -17.05 7.46 -1.00
CA HIS A 53 -17.09 7.63 0.45
C HIS A 53 -16.05 6.73 1.12
N LEU A 54 -16.09 5.41 0.88
CA LEU A 54 -15.19 4.43 1.51
C LEU A 54 -13.71 4.64 1.16
N ILE A 55 -13.42 5.02 -0.09
CA ILE A 55 -12.05 5.30 -0.55
C ILE A 55 -11.48 6.53 0.18
N ASN A 56 -12.31 7.56 0.38
CA ASN A 56 -11.93 8.82 1.00
C ASN A 56 -12.01 8.79 2.54
N SER A 57 -12.76 7.84 3.14
CA SER A 57 -12.87 7.67 4.61
C SER A 57 -11.55 7.41 5.32
N GLY A 58 -10.47 7.13 4.57
CA GLY A 58 -9.14 6.98 5.12
C GLY A 58 -8.83 5.55 5.55
N GLY A 59 -7.70 5.05 5.06
CA GLY A 59 -7.14 3.77 5.43
C GLY A 59 -5.66 3.75 5.07
N LYS A 60 -4.85 2.93 5.76
CA LYS A 60 -3.39 2.92 5.58
C LYS A 60 -2.91 2.42 4.21
N ARG A 61 -3.80 1.87 3.37
CA ARG A 61 -3.47 1.30 2.05
C ARG A 61 -2.33 0.27 2.07
N LEU A 62 -2.15 -0.46 3.18
CA LEU A 62 -1.04 -1.41 3.34
C LEU A 62 -1.01 -2.51 2.29
N ARG A 63 -2.19 -3.03 1.91
CA ARG A 63 -2.29 -4.11 0.90
C ARG A 63 -1.69 -3.71 -0.44
N PRO A 64 -2.12 -2.62 -1.11
CA PRO A 64 -1.52 -2.21 -2.37
C PRO A 64 -0.05 -1.78 -2.22
N MET A 65 0.35 -1.14 -1.11
CA MET A 65 1.77 -0.80 -0.89
C MET A 65 2.66 -2.04 -0.86
N LEU A 66 2.23 -3.11 -0.18
CA LEU A 66 2.97 -4.38 -0.16
C LEU A 66 3.01 -5.06 -1.53
N THR A 67 1.92 -4.99 -2.30
CA THR A 67 1.88 -5.55 -3.66
C THR A 67 2.91 -4.86 -4.57
N ILE A 68 2.98 -3.53 -4.55
CA ILE A 68 3.95 -2.76 -5.33
C ILE A 68 5.38 -3.08 -4.88
N ALA A 69 5.65 -3.02 -3.57
CA ALA A 69 6.99 -3.26 -3.05
C ALA A 69 7.48 -4.67 -3.39
N ALA A 70 6.61 -5.68 -3.30
CA ALA A 70 6.95 -7.05 -3.70
C ALA A 70 7.27 -7.14 -5.21
N ALA A 71 6.50 -6.47 -6.07
CA ALA A 71 6.77 -6.44 -7.50
C ALA A 71 8.14 -5.80 -7.81
N GLN A 72 8.44 -4.66 -7.17
CA GLN A 72 9.74 -3.99 -7.29
C GLN A 72 10.90 -4.87 -6.78
N MET A 73 10.71 -5.55 -5.64
CA MET A 73 11.70 -6.50 -5.10
C MET A 73 11.98 -7.67 -6.04
N CYS A 74 11.00 -8.07 -6.85
CA CYS A 74 11.14 -9.12 -7.85
C CYS A 74 11.64 -8.61 -9.21
N GLY A 75 11.95 -7.32 -9.36
CA GLY A 75 12.44 -6.73 -10.62
C GLY A 75 11.37 -6.63 -11.71
N TYR A 76 10.11 -6.42 -11.33
CA TYR A 76 9.02 -6.21 -12.27
C TYR A 76 8.93 -4.74 -12.69
N ASP A 77 9.09 -4.46 -13.99
CA ASP A 77 9.13 -3.10 -14.56
C ASP A 77 7.82 -2.61 -15.19
N GLY A 78 6.75 -3.43 -15.18
CA GLY A 78 5.44 -3.05 -15.73
C GLY A 78 4.82 -4.08 -16.66
#